data_AF-A0A917UX95-F1
#
_entry.id   AF-A0A917UX95-F1
#
_cell.length_a   1.000
_cell.length_b   1.000
_cell.length_c   1.000
_cell.angle_alpha   90.00
_cell.angle_beta   90.00
_cell.angle_gamma   90.00
#
_symmetry.space_group_name_H-M   'P 1'
#
loop_
_entity.id
_entity.type
_entity.pdbx_description
1 polymer ?
#
loop_
_entity_poly.entity_id
_entity_poly.type
_entity_poly.pdbx_seq_one_letter_code
_entity_poly.pdbx_strand_id
1 'polypeptide(L)'
;MRRFLIISICLLLSSPSYAEDTALAQAAKTIQPAVQAAANYTQKSILQTMASGDGALADGAKRAMATLEHQERMKNRGPRQTMQECIKPNSVIDDDVKECMEGLRPRTW
;
A
#
# COMPACT_ATOMS: atom_id res chain seq x y z
N MET A 1 29.23 -39.08 24.62
CA MET A 1 29.62 -37.65 24.78
C MET A 1 29.37 -36.80 23.52
N ARG A 2 29.70 -37.26 22.31
CA ARG A 2 29.51 -36.50 21.04
C ARG A 2 28.05 -36.08 20.72
N ARG A 3 27.05 -36.88 21.13
CA ARG A 3 25.62 -36.57 20.93
C ARG A 3 25.10 -35.44 21.83
N PHE A 4 25.68 -35.26 23.02
CA PHE A 4 25.29 -34.20 23.95
C PHE A 4 25.79 -32.81 23.51
N LEU A 5 26.94 -32.75 22.82
CA LEU A 5 27.46 -31.51 22.26
C LEU A 5 26.58 -30.94 21.14
N ILE A 6 26.02 -31.82 20.29
CA ILE A 6 25.17 -31.40 19.16
C ILE A 6 23.83 -30.84 19.66
N ILE A 7 23.24 -31.45 20.69
CA ILE A 7 21.99 -30.99 21.29
C ILE A 7 22.17 -29.62 21.96
N SER A 8 23.32 -29.39 22.61
CA SER A 8 23.65 -28.10 23.25
C SER A 8 23.79 -26.96 22.23
N ILE A 9 24.39 -27.22 21.06
CA ILE A 9 24.57 -26.23 20.00
C ILE A 9 23.22 -25.86 19.34
N CYS A 10 22.33 -26.83 19.15
CA CYS A 10 21.00 -26.57 18.56
C CYS A 10 20.11 -25.70 19.46
N LEU A 11 20.24 -25.81 20.79
CA LEU A 11 19.43 -25.02 21.74
C LEU A 11 19.83 -23.54 21.81
N LEU A 12 21.06 -23.19 21.43
CA LEU A 12 21.52 -21.80 21.39
C LEU A 12 20.98 -21.03 20.16
N LEU A 13 20.73 -21.73 19.06
CA LEU A 13 20.19 -21.15 17.82
C LEU A 13 18.67 -20.88 17.88
N SER A 14 17.96 -21.46 18.84
CA SER A 14 16.50 -21.30 18.99
C SER A 14 16.08 -20.17 19.93
N SER A 15 17.00 -19.29 20.32
CA SER A 15 16.66 -18.08 21.08
C SER A 15 15.94 -17.10 20.14
N PRO A 16 14.62 -16.81 20.30
CA PRO A 16 14.03 -15.67 19.63
C PRO A 16 14.72 -14.43 20.20
N SER A 17 15.54 -13.77 19.40
CA SER A 17 15.99 -12.43 19.73
C SER A 17 14.75 -11.54 19.68
N TYR A 18 14.15 -11.29 20.84
CA TYR A 18 13.16 -10.24 21.04
C TYR A 18 13.88 -8.91 20.80
N ALA A 19 14.04 -8.56 19.52
CA ALA A 19 14.74 -7.38 19.08
C ALA A 19 13.94 -6.10 19.35
N GLU A 20 12.66 -6.22 19.75
CA GLU A 20 11.67 -5.13 19.75
C GLU A 20 12.05 -3.91 20.61
N ASP A 21 12.88 -4.10 21.65
CA ASP A 21 13.28 -3.04 22.61
C ASP A 21 14.71 -2.53 22.41
N THR A 22 15.42 -3.00 21.39
CA THR A 22 16.78 -2.52 21.12
C THR A 22 16.76 -1.13 20.46
N ALA A 23 17.78 -0.31 20.74
CA ALA A 23 17.95 0.98 20.07
C ALA A 23 17.99 0.84 18.53
N LEU A 24 18.50 -0.29 18.03
CA LEU A 24 18.48 -0.64 16.61
C LEU A 24 17.06 -0.88 16.10
N ALA A 25 16.22 -1.63 16.83
CA ALA A 25 14.84 -1.87 16.40
C ALA A 25 13.97 -0.62 16.49
N GLN A 26 14.20 0.24 17.49
CA GLN A 26 13.53 1.54 17.56
C GLN A 26 13.96 2.42 16.37
N ALA A 27 15.25 2.44 16.03
CA ALA A 27 15.74 3.13 14.84
C ALA A 27 15.19 2.53 13.54
N ALA A 28 15.01 1.21 13.47
CA ALA A 28 14.39 0.55 12.32
C ALA A 28 12.90 0.94 12.19
N LYS A 29 12.15 1.00 13.30
CA LYS A 29 10.75 1.43 13.34
C LYS A 29 10.59 2.88 12.90
N THR A 30 11.51 3.77 13.25
CA THR A 30 11.43 5.19 12.85
C THR A 30 11.70 5.42 11.36
N ILE A 31 12.59 4.63 10.74
CA ILE A 31 12.86 4.71 9.30
C ILE A 31 11.88 3.89 8.45
N GLN A 32 11.17 2.93 9.06
CA GLN A 32 10.20 2.06 8.40
C GLN A 32 9.24 2.78 7.44
N PRO A 33 8.60 3.92 7.79
CA PRO A 33 7.71 4.61 6.86
C PRO A 33 8.44 5.13 5.61
N ALA A 34 9.67 5.62 5.75
CA ALA A 34 10.48 6.08 4.62
C ALA A 34 10.89 4.90 3.72
N VAL A 35 11.28 3.78 4.32
CA VAL A 35 11.60 2.54 3.60
C VAL A 35 10.37 2.00 2.86
N GLN A 36 9.20 2.00 3.49
CA GLN A 36 7.94 1.58 2.87
C GLN A 36 7.56 2.50 1.69
N ALA A 37 7.73 3.82 1.84
CA ALA A 37 7.48 4.76 0.75
C ALA A 37 8.40 4.48 -0.46
N ALA A 38 9.69 4.27 -0.22
CA ALA A 38 10.65 3.93 -1.27
C ALA A 38 10.33 2.59 -1.94
N ALA A 39 9.95 1.58 -1.16
CA ALA A 39 9.55 0.27 -1.66
C ALA A 39 8.29 0.36 -2.54
N ASN A 40 7.27 1.09 -2.09
CA ASN A 40 6.04 1.31 -2.85
C ASN A 40 6.30 2.01 -4.19
N TYR A 41 7.15 3.05 -4.19
CA TYR A 41 7.53 3.75 -5.42
C TYR A 41 8.23 2.82 -6.41
N THR A 42 9.17 2.01 -5.91
CA THR A 42 9.92 1.05 -6.73
C THR A 42 8.99 -0.02 -7.32
N GLN A 43 8.09 -0.56 -6.50
CA GLN A 43 7.08 -1.52 -6.96
C GLN A 43 6.18 -0.92 -8.05
N LYS A 44 5.69 0.31 -7.86
CA LYS A 44 4.86 1.02 -8.85
C LYS A 44 5.61 1.21 -10.16
N SER A 45 6.87 1.63 -10.11
CA SER A 45 7.73 1.80 -11.29
C SER A 45 7.94 0.50 -12.06
N ILE A 46 8.19 -0.61 -11.35
CA ILE A 46 8.32 -1.94 -11.96
C ILE A 46 7.00 -2.34 -12.65
N LEU A 47 5.87 -2.20 -11.97
CA LEU A 47 4.57 -2.52 -12.54
C LEU A 47 4.23 -1.65 -13.76
N GLN A 48 4.55 -0.36 -13.74
CA GLN A 48 4.38 0.54 -14.89
C GLN A 48 5.22 0.09 -16.09
N THR A 49 6.47 -0.30 -15.83
CA THR A 49 7.38 -0.82 -16.87
C THR A 49 6.80 -2.11 -17.47
N MET A 50 6.34 -3.04 -16.64
CA MET A 50 5.74 -4.30 -17.09
C MET A 50 4.42 -4.09 -17.82
N ALA A 51 3.61 -3.11 -17.38
CA ALA A 51 2.33 -2.76 -18.00
C ALA A 51 2.49 -2.10 -19.38
N SER A 52 3.69 -1.62 -19.72
CA SER A 52 3.97 -0.99 -21.02
C SER A 52 4.17 -2.00 -22.16
N GLY A 53 4.30 -3.29 -21.85
CA GLY A 53 4.38 -4.37 -22.84
C GLY A 53 3.02 -4.93 -23.25
N ASP A 54 3.05 -6.05 -23.95
CA ASP A 54 1.86 -6.80 -24.39
C ASP A 54 1.86 -8.23 -23.82
N GLY A 55 0.68 -8.84 -23.79
CA GLY A 55 0.46 -10.21 -23.33
C GLY A 55 0.10 -10.31 -21.83
N ALA A 56 -0.02 -11.55 -21.35
CA ALA A 56 -0.58 -11.85 -20.03
C ALA A 56 0.16 -11.18 -18.86
N LEU A 57 1.47 -10.98 -18.99
CA LEU A 57 2.28 -10.30 -17.99
C LEU A 57 1.92 -8.81 -17.87
N ALA A 58 1.77 -8.14 -19.02
CA ALA A 58 1.39 -6.74 -19.07
C ALA A 58 -0.05 -6.53 -18.58
N ASP A 59 -0.97 -7.43 -18.94
CA ASP A 59 -2.35 -7.39 -18.45
C ASP A 59 -2.43 -7.60 -16.94
N GLY A 60 -1.61 -8.50 -16.39
CA GLY A 60 -1.47 -8.68 -14.95
C GLY A 60 -0.96 -7.41 -14.26
N ALA A 61 0.07 -6.78 -14.83
CA ALA A 61 0.64 -5.53 -14.30
C ALA A 61 -0.37 -4.36 -14.35
N LYS A 62 -1.14 -4.22 -15.42
CA LYS A 62 -2.23 -3.22 -15.55
C LYS A 62 -3.29 -3.40 -14.46
N ARG A 63 -3.73 -4.65 -14.21
CA ARG A 63 -4.71 -4.95 -13.15
C ARG A 63 -4.17 -4.65 -11.76
N ALA A 64 -2.90 -5.00 -11.50
CA ALA A 64 -2.24 -4.69 -10.24
C ALA A 64 -2.15 -3.17 -10.02
N MET A 65 -1.75 -2.41 -11.04
CA MET A 65 -1.72 -0.94 -11.01
C MET A 65 -3.09 -0.33 -10.71
N ALA A 66 -4.15 -0.76 -11.40
CA ALA A 66 -5.50 -0.27 -11.15
C ALA A 66 -5.96 -0.51 -9.70
N THR A 67 -5.56 -1.63 -9.11
CA THR A 67 -5.86 -1.94 -7.70
C THR A 67 -5.11 -1.00 -6.75
N LEU A 68 -3.83 -0.74 -7.00
CA LEU A 68 -3.01 0.19 -6.21
C LEU A 68 -3.56 1.62 -6.29
N GLU A 69 -3.92 2.09 -7.48
CA GLU A 69 -4.51 3.43 -7.68
C GLU A 69 -5.86 3.57 -6.99
N HIS A 70 -6.69 2.52 -7.00
CA HIS A 70 -7.93 2.52 -6.24
C HIS A 70 -7.67 2.60 -4.72
N GLN A 71 -6.71 1.84 -4.20
CA GLN A 71 -6.33 1.91 -2.79
C GLN A 71 -5.76 3.28 -2.39
N GLU A 72 -4.92 3.89 -3.22
CA GLU A 72 -4.39 5.25 -3.00
C GLU A 72 -5.53 6.27 -2.93
N ARG A 73 -6.50 6.20 -3.85
CA ARG A 73 -7.70 7.06 -3.84
C ARG A 73 -8.54 6.86 -2.59
N MET A 74 -8.72 5.61 -2.14
CA MET A 74 -9.49 5.31 -0.94
C MET A 74 -8.76 5.72 0.35
N LYS A 75 -7.42 5.64 0.38
CA LYS A 75 -6.61 6.08 1.52
C LYS A 75 -6.61 7.61 1.66
N ASN A 76 -6.62 8.32 0.54
CA ASN A 76 -6.67 9.79 0.49
C ASN A 76 -8.10 10.33 0.33
N ARG A 77 -9.11 9.47 0.52
CA ARG A 77 -10.52 9.82 0.38
C ARG A 77 -10.90 10.88 1.42
N GLY A 78 -11.56 11.94 0.96
CA GLY A 78 -12.16 12.93 1.84
C GLY A 78 -13.40 12.38 2.58
N PRO A 79 -14.01 13.20 3.46
CA PRO A 79 -15.29 12.85 4.07
C PRO A 79 -16.34 12.51 3.00
N ARG A 80 -17.16 11.48 3.25
CA ARG A 80 -18.31 11.15 2.39
C ARG A 80 -19.31 12.31 2.41
N GLN A 81 -19.64 12.84 1.25
CA GLN A 81 -20.66 13.87 1.09
C GLN A 81 -22.02 13.24 0.78
N THR A 82 -23.09 13.96 1.09
CA THR A 82 -24.47 13.54 0.81
C THR A 82 -24.83 13.77 -0.66
N MET A 83 -25.84 13.06 -1.19
CA MET A 83 -26.28 13.23 -2.59
C MET A 83 -26.60 14.69 -2.94
N GLN A 84 -27.23 15.45 -2.02
CA GLN A 84 -27.58 16.85 -2.26
C GLN A 84 -26.36 17.77 -2.36
N GLU A 85 -25.27 17.45 -1.66
CA GLU A 85 -24.04 18.26 -1.69
C GLU A 85 -23.20 18.02 -2.95
N CYS A 86 -23.30 16.83 -3.54
CA CYS A 86 -22.56 16.46 -4.74
C CYS A 86 -23.28 16.78 -6.06
N ILE A 87 -24.59 17.09 -6.05
CA ILE A 87 -25.31 17.47 -7.28
C ILE A 87 -24.90 18.89 -7.70
N LYS A 88 -24.34 19.01 -8.90
CA LYS A 88 -24.10 20.32 -9.51
C LYS A 88 -25.45 20.96 -9.87
N PRO A 89 -25.64 22.28 -9.62
CA PRO A 89 -26.85 22.96 -10.03
C PRO A 89 -27.11 22.77 -11.53
N ASN A 90 -28.31 22.31 -11.88
CA ASN A 90 -28.78 22.08 -13.26
C ASN A 90 -28.00 21.04 -14.08
N SER A 91 -27.41 19.99 -13.49
CA SER A 91 -26.69 18.95 -14.25
C SER A 91 -27.35 17.57 -14.23
N VAL A 92 -27.16 16.85 -15.34
CA VAL A 92 -27.26 15.38 -15.40
C VAL A 92 -26.09 14.79 -14.59
N ILE A 93 -26.28 13.62 -13.99
CA ILE A 93 -25.31 12.98 -13.09
C ILE A 93 -24.02 12.68 -13.88
N ASP A 94 -22.99 13.48 -13.63
CA ASP A 94 -21.66 13.36 -14.21
C ASP A 94 -20.79 12.41 -13.35
N ASP A 95 -19.73 11.84 -13.93
CA ASP A 95 -18.78 10.99 -13.21
C ASP A 95 -18.13 11.75 -12.03
N ASP A 96 -18.00 13.08 -12.15
CA ASP A 96 -17.55 13.97 -11.08
C ASP A 96 -18.46 13.93 -9.83
N VAL A 97 -19.79 13.84 -10.02
CA VAL A 97 -20.77 13.75 -8.93
C VAL A 97 -20.62 12.40 -8.21
N LYS A 98 -20.40 11.33 -8.98
CA LYS A 98 -20.16 10.00 -8.46
C LYS A 98 -18.87 9.93 -7.65
N GLU A 99 -17.78 10.51 -8.15
CA GLU A 99 -16.51 10.59 -7.42
C GLU A 99 -16.62 11.41 -6.13
N CYS A 100 -17.43 12.48 -6.12
CA CYS A 100 -17.73 13.26 -4.91
C CYS A 100 -18.48 12.43 -3.85
N MET A 101 -19.53 11.71 -4.24
CA MET A 101 -20.29 10.82 -3.34
C MET A 101 -19.41 9.66 -2.82
N GLU A 102 -18.55 9.14 -3.68
CA GLU A 102 -17.51 8.18 -3.34
C GLU A 102 -16.34 8.82 -2.59
N GLY A 103 -16.43 10.08 -2.18
CA GLY A 103 -15.43 10.81 -1.38
C GLY A 103 -14.05 10.88 -2.02
N LEU A 104 -13.93 10.48 -3.28
CA LEU A 104 -12.68 10.45 -4.03
C LEU A 104 -12.26 11.87 -4.45
N ARG A 105 -13.20 12.83 -4.43
CA ARG A 105 -12.98 14.22 -4.89
C ARG A 105 -13.67 15.26 -3.98
N PRO A 106 -13.00 16.38 -3.64
CA PRO A 106 -13.61 17.50 -2.92
C PRO A 106 -14.48 18.37 -3.83
N ARG A 107 -15.44 19.09 -3.23
CA ARG A 107 -16.32 20.04 -3.94
C ARG A 107 -15.57 21.32 -4.28
N THR A 108 -15.54 21.69 -5.57
CA THR A 108 -14.82 22.88 -6.07
C THR A 108 -15.68 23.82 -6.91
N TRP A 109 -17.01 23.65 -6.90
CA TRP A 109 -17.98 24.44 -7.68
C TRP A 109 -19.09 25.04 -6.82
#